data_AF-A0A7X2BRA0-F1
#
_entry.id   AF-A0A7X2BRA0-F1
#
_cell.length_a   1.000
_cell.length_b   1.000
_cell.length_c   1.000
_cell.angle_alpha   90.00
_cell.angle_beta   90.00
_cell.angle_gamma   90.00
#
_symmetry.space_group_name_H-M   'P 1'
#
loop_
_entity.id
_entity.type
_entity.pdbx_description
1 polymer ?
#
loop_
_entity_poly.entity_id
_entity_poly.type
_entity_poly.pdbx_seq_one_letter_code
_entity_poly.pdbx_strand_id
1 'polypeptide(L)' 'VEEELRRERDGGPRLPLRPDHGHQLLDDQHRKSNPGYSLIGRLKGLAEIRGVELAMRQQLS' A
#
# COMPACT_ATOMS: atom_id res chain seq x y z
N VAL A 1 -6.40 7.22 -8.39
CA VAL A 1 -5.80 8.52 -8.02
C VAL A 1 -6.76 9.67 -8.30
N GLU A 2 -7.43 9.70 -9.44
CA GLU A 2 -8.45 10.73 -9.77
C GLU A 2 -9.54 10.90 -8.69
N GLU A 3 -10.13 9.81 -8.21
CA GLU A 3 -11.12 9.87 -7.12
C GLU A 3 -10.55 10.48 -5.83
N GLU A 4 -9.30 10.13 -5.50
CA GLU A 4 -8.60 10.67 -4.33
C GLU A 4 -8.38 12.18 -4.49
N LEU A 5 -7.98 12.64 -5.68
CA LEU A 5 -7.84 14.06 -6.00
C LEU A 5 -9.18 14.81 -5.94
N ARG A 6 -10.27 14.20 -6.41
CA ARG A 6 -11.63 14.77 -6.27
C ARG A 6 -11.97 14.97 -4.79
N ARG A 7 -11.77 13.95 -3.96
CA ARG A 7 -12.02 14.03 -2.51
C ARG A 7 -11.17 15.09 -1.83
N GLU A 8 -9.87 15.16 -2.17
CA GLU A 8 -8.96 16.19 -1.65
C GLU A 8 -9.46 17.60 -2.02
N ARG A 9 -9.92 17.82 -3.25
CA ARG A 9 -10.52 19.09 -3.70
C ARG A 9 -11.82 19.43 -2.98
N ASP A 10 -12.65 18.43 -2.70
CA ASP A 10 -13.94 18.58 -2.03
C ASP A 10 -13.82 18.59 -0.49
N GLY A 11 -12.61 18.55 0.07
CA GLY A 11 -12.34 18.53 1.51
C GLY A 11 -12.70 17.22 2.21
N GLY A 12 -12.92 16.15 1.44
CA GLY A 12 -13.25 14.82 1.95
C GLY A 12 -12.03 14.03 2.47
N PRO A 13 -12.25 12.96 3.25
CA PRO A 13 -11.17 12.13 3.77
C PRO A 13 -10.53 11.30 2.65
N ARG A 14 -9.24 11.01 2.83
CA ARG A 14 -8.47 10.09 1.99
C ARG A 14 -9.07 8.69 1.98
N LEU A 15 -8.99 7.99 0.85
CA LEU A 15 -9.37 6.59 0.76
C LEU A 15 -8.37 5.74 1.54
N PRO A 16 -8.82 4.96 2.55
CA PRO A 16 -7.94 4.08 3.28
C PRO A 16 -7.46 2.93 2.38
N LEU A 17 -6.17 2.63 2.45
CA LEU A 17 -5.54 1.52 1.73
C LEU A 17 -4.68 0.70 2.70
N ARG A 18 -4.69 -0.62 2.50
CA ARG A 18 -3.79 -1.56 3.18
C ARG A 18 -3.23 -2.56 2.17
N PRO A 19 -2.01 -3.08 2.38
CA PRO A 19 -1.58 -4.31 1.74
C PRO A 19 -2.41 -5.46 2.33
N ASP A 20 -3.08 -6.21 1.47
CA ASP A 20 -4.00 -7.26 1.90
C ASP A 20 -3.22 -8.49 2.39
N HIS A 21 -2.55 -9.17 1.46
CA HIS A 21 -1.66 -10.30 1.75
C HIS A 21 -0.21 -10.03 1.37
N GLY A 22 0.71 -10.71 2.05
CA GLY A 22 2.15 -10.65 1.79
C GLY A 22 2.79 -12.04 1.77
N HIS A 23 3.79 -12.21 0.90
CA HIS A 23 4.63 -13.40 0.90
C HIS A 23 5.53 -13.44 2.13
N GLN A 24 5.84 -14.64 2.63
CA GLN A 24 6.90 -14.77 3.64
C GLN A 24 8.25 -14.53 2.96
N LEU A 25 8.90 -13.42 3.32
CA LEU A 25 10.19 -13.01 2.76
C LEU A 25 11.21 -12.85 3.87
N LEU A 26 12.48 -13.13 3.57
CA LEU A 26 13.60 -12.90 4.49
C LEU A 26 13.31 -13.54 5.86
N ASP A 27 13.34 -12.72 6.91
CA ASP A 27 13.14 -13.14 8.31
C ASP A 27 11.71 -13.63 8.60
N ASP A 28 10.72 -13.31 7.76
CA ASP A 28 9.36 -13.85 7.92
C ASP A 28 9.33 -15.38 7.79
N GLN A 29 10.28 -15.99 7.06
CA GLN A 29 10.36 -17.45 6.88
C GLN A 29 10.70 -18.19 8.18
N HIS A 30 11.34 -17.51 9.13
CA HIS A 30 11.74 -18.07 10.41
C HIS A 30 10.84 -17.64 11.57
N ARG A 31 9.82 -16.81 11.29
CA ARG A 31 8.87 -16.32 12.28
C ARG A 31 7.53 -17.02 12.15
N LYS A 32 6.85 -17.22 13.29
CA LYS A 32 5.46 -17.64 13.29
C LYS A 32 4.57 -16.46 12.88
N SER A 33 3.97 -16.54 11.70
CA SER A 33 3.01 -15.57 11.18
C SER A 33 1.71 -16.26 10.76
N ASN A 34 0.60 -15.53 10.74
CA ASN A 34 -0.62 -16.04 10.10
C ASN A 34 -0.40 -16.13 8.59
N PRO A 35 -0.87 -17.20 7.90
CA PRO A 35 -0.71 -17.35 6.46
C PRO A 35 -1.17 -16.10 5.69
N GLY A 36 -0.30 -15.54 4.86
CA GLY A 36 -0.57 -14.31 4.10
C GLY A 36 -0.47 -13.00 4.89
N TYR A 37 -0.18 -13.03 6.20
CA TYR A 37 -0.08 -11.83 7.05
C TYR A 37 1.34 -11.59 7.56
N SER A 38 2.35 -11.96 6.76
CA SER A 38 3.76 -11.73 7.06
C SER A 38 4.09 -10.22 7.07
N LEU A 39 5.08 -9.80 7.86
CA LEU A 39 5.40 -8.38 8.04
C LEU A 39 6.13 -7.82 6.82
N ILE A 40 7.22 -8.47 6.42
CA ILE A 40 8.11 -7.97 5.35
C ILE A 40 7.38 -8.03 4.01
N GLY A 41 6.65 -9.11 3.75
CA GLY A 41 5.82 -9.24 2.54
C GLY A 41 4.80 -8.12 2.38
N ARG A 42 4.04 -7.82 3.43
CA ARG A 42 3.02 -6.76 3.40
C ARG A 42 3.62 -5.37 3.35
N LEU A 43 4.73 -5.13 4.04
CA LEU A 43 5.45 -3.86 3.99
C LEU A 43 6.00 -3.59 2.58
N LYS A 44 6.54 -4.61 1.91
CA LYS A 44 6.96 -4.52 0.51
C LYS A 44 5.79 -4.14 -0.40
N GLY A 45 4.68 -4.86 -0.31
CA GLY A 45 3.48 -4.56 -1.11
C GLY A 45 2.92 -3.16 -0.87
N LEU A 46 2.93 -2.68 0.39
CA LEU A 46 2.55 -1.31 0.70
C LEU A 46 3.50 -0.29 0.07
N ALA A 47 4.81 -0.52 0.14
CA ALA A 47 5.80 0.36 -0.47
C ALA A 47 5.63 0.45 -2.00
N GLU A 48 5.34 -0.68 -2.66
CA GLU A 48 5.06 -0.72 -4.10
C GLU A 48 3.82 0.09 -4.47
N ILE A 49 2.70 -0.12 -3.77
CA ILE A 49 1.46 0.64 -4.03
C ILE A 49 1.68 2.14 -3.80
N ARG A 50 2.43 2.52 -2.74
CA ARG A 50 2.77 3.91 -2.47
C ARG A 50 3.66 4.53 -3.54
N GLY A 51 4.64 3.79 -4.05
CA GLY A 51 5.50 4.25 -5.14
C GLY A 51 4.70 4.51 -6.43
N VAL A 52 3.79 3.59 -6.78
CA VAL A 52 2.87 3.77 -7.93
C VAL A 52 1.94 4.96 -7.70
N GLU A 53 1.33 5.10 -6.52
CA GLU A 53 0.49 6.26 -6.18
C GLU A 53 1.24 7.58 -6.38
N LEU A 54 2.48 7.67 -5.87
CA LEU A 54 3.32 8.85 -5.99
C LEU A 54 3.63 9.18 -7.46
N ALA A 55 4.05 8.20 -8.25
CA ALA A 55 4.34 8.39 -9.67
C ALA A 55 3.10 8.87 -10.44
N MET A 56 1.94 8.26 -10.19
CA MET A 56 0.66 8.67 -10.80
C MET A 56 0.28 10.11 -10.41
N ARG A 57 0.49 10.51 -9.14
CA ARG A 57 0.23 11.89 -8.70
C ARG A 57 1.13 12.90 -9.41
N GLN A 58 2.40 12.57 -9.64
CA GLN A 58 3.34 13.44 -10.38
C GLN A 58 2.99 13.58 -11.86
N GLN A 59 2.34 12.57 -12.47
CA GLN A 59 1.90 12.64 -13.86
C GLN A 59 0.58 13.40 -14.04
N LEU A 60 -0.26 13.44 -13.00
CA LEU A 60 -1.57 14.10 -13.01
C LEU A 60 -1.55 15.53 -12.45
N SER A 61 -0.42 15.98 -11.89
CA SER A 61 -0.16 17.36 -11.46
C SER A 61 0.26 18.23 -12.63
#